data_AF-A0A2V9LA18-F1
#
_entry.id   AF-A0A2V9LA18-F1
#
_cell.length_a   1.000
_cell.length_b   1.000
_cell.length_c   1.000
_cell.angle_alpha   90.00
_cell.angle_beta   90.00
_cell.angle_gamma   90.00
#
_symmetry.space_group_name_H-M   'P 1'
#
loop_
_entity.id
_entity.type
_entity.pdbx_description
1 polymer ?
#
loop_
_entity_poly.entity_id
_entity_poly.type
_entity_poly.pdbx_seq_one_letter_code
_entity_poly.pdbx_strand_id
1 'polypeptide(L)'
;MRGVMAKPATDNTPTIDPRYARFRLRVRRSRIHRWGVYAGEAIPLGRKVLEYTGERINRHEKKRREDSKYLFELDSYWTLDGGVGGSGAEFVNHSCDPNLATRILRGHILYFSRRRIAKGEELTVDYNFDWDDEHVPCACGARRCRGTINVK
;
A
#
# COMPACT_ATOMS: atom_id res chain seq x y z
N MET A 1 -42.19 7.09 -25.54
CA MET A 1 -40.88 6.40 -25.59
C MET A 1 -40.03 6.89 -24.42
N ARG A 2 -39.92 6.11 -23.34
CA ARG A 2 -39.11 6.47 -22.17
C ARG A 2 -37.71 5.90 -22.38
N GLY A 3 -36.72 6.78 -22.56
CA GLY A 3 -35.33 6.41 -22.69
C GLY A 3 -34.87 5.67 -21.43
N VAL A 4 -34.30 4.48 -21.63
CA VAL A 4 -33.61 3.74 -20.58
C VAL A 4 -32.33 4.53 -20.30
N MET A 5 -32.31 5.31 -19.21
CA MET A 5 -31.07 5.88 -18.71
C MET A 5 -30.14 4.74 -18.34
N ALA A 6 -29.04 4.59 -19.07
CA ALA A 6 -27.97 3.69 -18.71
C ALA A 6 -27.51 4.01 -17.27
N LYS A 7 -27.47 2.99 -16.41
CA LYS A 7 -26.86 3.12 -15.09
C LYS A 7 -25.40 3.57 -15.29
N PRO A 8 -24.91 4.62 -14.61
CA PRO A 8 -23.52 5.01 -14.72
C PRO A 8 -22.65 3.83 -14.29
N ALA A 9 -21.58 3.56 -15.06
CA ALA A 9 -20.58 2.56 -14.71
C ALA A 9 -20.11 2.81 -13.27
N THR A 10 -20.13 1.78 -12.43
CA THR A 10 -19.60 1.85 -11.08
C THR A 10 -18.16 2.35 -11.13
N ASP A 11 -17.88 3.45 -10.45
CA ASP A 11 -16.54 4.00 -10.33
C ASP A 11 -15.65 2.94 -9.63
N ASN A 12 -14.85 2.19 -10.40
CA ASN A 12 -13.90 1.18 -9.90
C ASN A 12 -12.69 1.82 -9.19
N THR A 13 -12.85 3.01 -8.62
CA THR A 13 -11.82 3.65 -7.82
C THR A 13 -11.64 2.88 -6.52
N PRO A 14 -10.40 2.42 -6.20
CA PRO A 14 -10.17 1.73 -4.95
C PRO A 14 -10.48 2.61 -3.75
N THR A 15 -10.92 1.98 -2.66
CA THR A 15 -11.35 2.68 -1.46
C THR A 15 -10.41 2.39 -0.29
N ILE A 16 -10.48 3.22 0.74
CA ILE A 16 -9.78 3.02 2.01
C ILE A 16 -10.85 2.73 3.05
N ASP A 17 -10.68 1.65 3.79
CA ASP A 17 -11.55 1.34 4.92
C ASP A 17 -11.19 2.27 6.10
N PRO A 18 -12.12 3.16 6.51
CA PRO A 18 -11.85 4.14 7.55
C PRO A 18 -11.61 3.50 8.93
N ARG A 19 -11.96 2.23 9.14
CA ARG A 19 -11.69 1.53 10.41
C ARG A 19 -10.20 1.33 10.66
N TYR A 20 -9.40 1.22 9.60
CA TYR A 20 -7.96 0.97 9.69
C TYR A 20 -7.11 2.24 9.53
N ALA A 21 -7.69 3.31 9.00
CA ALA A 21 -7.05 4.61 8.81
C ALA A 21 -7.22 5.52 10.04
N ARG A 22 -6.12 6.12 10.53
CA ARG A 22 -6.17 7.04 11.67
C ARG A 22 -6.44 8.49 11.27
N PHE A 23 -6.12 8.83 10.03
CA PHE A 23 -6.24 10.16 9.42
C PHE A 23 -7.13 10.08 8.19
N ARG A 24 -7.65 11.21 7.72
CA ARG A 24 -8.31 11.29 6.42
C ARG A 24 -7.30 11.00 5.32
N LEU A 25 -7.56 9.94 4.56
CA LEU A 25 -6.76 9.53 3.41
C LEU A 25 -7.62 9.55 2.14
N ARG A 26 -6.98 9.55 0.97
CA ARG A 26 -7.66 9.50 -0.33
C ARG A 26 -6.89 8.63 -1.30
N VAL A 27 -7.59 7.82 -2.09
CA VAL A 27 -6.99 7.14 -3.24
C VAL A 27 -7.10 8.05 -4.46
N ARG A 28 -6.02 8.17 -5.22
CA ARG A 28 -5.97 8.90 -6.49
C ARG A 28 -5.03 8.22 -7.46
N ARG A 29 -5.12 8.58 -8.75
CA ARG A 29 -4.13 8.17 -9.74
C ARG A 29 -2.75 8.65 -9.31
N SER A 30 -1.79 7.72 -9.27
CA SER A 30 -0.42 7.98 -8.87
C SER A 30 0.49 8.12 -10.08
N ARG A 31 1.53 8.93 -9.92
CA ARG A 31 2.64 9.02 -10.88
C ARG A 31 3.64 7.86 -10.74
N ILE A 32 3.63 7.16 -9.60
CA ILE A 32 4.51 6.02 -9.34
C ILE A 32 3.92 4.78 -10.00
N HIS A 33 2.69 4.42 -9.65
CA HIS A 33 2.03 3.24 -10.22
C HIS A 33 0.52 3.32 -10.03
N ARG A 34 -0.26 3.14 -11.11
CA ARG A 34 -1.75 3.11 -11.17
C ARG A 34 -2.48 4.01 -10.14
N TRP A 35 -2.60 3.53 -8.90
CA TRP A 35 -3.24 4.19 -7.77
C TRP A 35 -2.24 4.44 -6.64
N GLY A 36 -2.43 5.52 -5.89
CA GLY A 36 -1.67 5.83 -4.68
C GLY A 36 -2.57 6.33 -3.57
N VAL A 37 -2.10 6.19 -2.34
CA VAL A 37 -2.76 6.73 -1.14
C VAL A 37 -2.17 8.08 -0.82
N TYR A 38 -3.02 9.09 -0.61
CA TYR A 38 -2.61 10.47 -0.34
C TYR A 38 -3.14 10.94 1.00
N ALA A 39 -2.34 11.75 1.69
CA ALA A 39 -2.74 12.41 2.92
C ALA A 39 -3.88 13.41 2.65
N GLY A 40 -5.06 13.19 3.22
CA GLY A 40 -6.20 14.11 3.13
C GLY A 40 -6.13 15.26 4.14
N GLU A 41 -5.19 15.20 5.08
CA GLU A 41 -4.86 16.19 6.11
C GLU A 41 -3.38 16.08 6.48
N ALA A 42 -2.87 17.01 7.30
CA ALA A 42 -1.48 16.95 7.76
C ALA A 42 -1.31 15.83 8.80
N ILE A 43 -0.23 15.06 8.68
CA ILE A 43 0.09 13.93 9.56
C ILE A 43 1.38 14.24 10.32
N PRO A 44 1.35 14.32 11.66
CA PRO A 44 2.56 14.51 12.47
C PRO A 44 3.54 13.33 12.35
N LEU A 45 4.81 13.56 12.68
CA LEU A 45 5.83 12.51 12.81
C LEU A 45 5.43 11.46 13.86
N GLY A 46 5.76 10.18 13.61
CA GLY A 46 5.68 9.10 14.57
C GLY A 46 4.28 8.57 14.85
N ARG A 47 3.29 8.88 14.01
CA ARG A 47 1.89 8.48 14.21
C ARG A 47 1.55 7.25 13.38
N LYS A 48 0.75 6.33 13.95
CA LYS A 48 0.09 5.27 13.17
C LYS A 48 -0.82 5.94 12.14
N VAL A 49 -0.65 5.63 10.87
CA VAL A 49 -1.38 6.22 9.75
C VAL A 49 -2.46 5.27 9.24
N LEU A 50 -2.05 4.05 8.94
CA LEU A 50 -2.87 3.03 8.30
C LEU A 50 -2.38 1.66 8.76
N GLU A 51 -3.22 0.65 8.64
CA GLU A 51 -2.89 -0.74 8.90
C GLU A 51 -3.12 -1.55 7.64
N TYR A 52 -2.18 -2.42 7.33
CA TYR A 52 -2.30 -3.35 6.21
C TYR A 52 -3.09 -4.56 6.68
N THR A 53 -4.25 -4.78 6.07
CA THR A 53 -5.10 -5.94 6.33
C THR A 53 -5.27 -6.74 5.06
N GLY A 54 -5.75 -7.96 5.24
CA GLY A 54 -6.03 -8.88 4.15
C GLY A 54 -6.38 -10.25 4.73
N GLU A 55 -6.61 -11.20 3.84
CA GLU A 55 -6.77 -12.59 4.23
C GLU A 55 -5.46 -13.11 4.82
N ARG A 56 -5.51 -13.65 6.05
CA ARG A 56 -4.35 -14.25 6.69
C ARG A 56 -4.15 -15.67 6.16
N ILE A 57 -3.10 -15.86 5.38
CA ILE A 57 -2.77 -17.11 4.71
C ILE A 57 -1.48 -17.70 5.28
N ASN A 58 -1.37 -19.03 5.31
CA ASN A 58 -0.15 -19.71 5.73
C ASN A 58 0.83 -19.87 4.56
N ARG A 59 2.06 -20.33 4.84
CA ARG A 59 3.12 -20.56 3.84
C ARG A 59 2.71 -21.42 2.63
N HIS A 60 1.82 -22.40 2.80
CA HIS A 60 1.41 -23.29 1.71
C HIS A 60 0.50 -22.55 0.74
N GLU A 61 -0.41 -21.74 1.27
CA GLU A 61 -1.29 -20.91 0.45
C GLU A 61 -0.53 -19.71 -0.15
N LYS A 62 0.44 -19.11 0.58
CA LYS A 62 1.37 -18.12 0.02
C LYS A 62 2.03 -18.63 -1.26
N LYS A 63 2.55 -19.86 -1.23
CA LYS A 63 3.18 -20.50 -2.41
C LYS A 63 2.20 -20.70 -3.56
N ARG A 64 0.94 -21.06 -3.27
CA ARG A 64 -0.10 -21.20 -4.32
C ARG A 64 -0.49 -19.87 -4.94
N ARG A 65 -0.27 -18.76 -4.23
CA ARG A 65 -0.61 -17.40 -4.65
C ARG A 65 0.62 -16.54 -4.91
N GLU A 66 1.74 -17.13 -5.34
CA GLU A 66 3.00 -16.40 -5.54
C GLU A 66 2.86 -15.22 -6.51
N ASP A 67 1.93 -15.30 -7.46
CA ASP A 67 1.59 -14.21 -8.40
C ASP A 67 0.71 -13.09 -7.80
N SER A 68 0.26 -13.23 -6.54
CA SER A 68 -0.54 -12.18 -5.90
C SER A 68 0.31 -10.94 -5.66
N LYS A 69 -0.23 -9.79 -6.08
CA LYS A 69 0.48 -8.49 -6.06
C LYS A 69 0.49 -7.82 -4.69
N TYR A 70 -0.22 -8.41 -3.73
CA TYR A 70 -0.55 -7.79 -2.45
C TYR A 70 -0.22 -8.72 -1.28
N LEU A 71 0.87 -9.47 -1.39
CA LEU A 71 1.36 -10.29 -0.28
C LEU A 71 2.26 -9.45 0.63
N PHE A 72 1.95 -9.45 1.93
CA PHE A 72 2.80 -8.87 2.96
C PHE A 72 3.07 -9.90 4.06
N GLU A 73 4.33 -10.33 4.16
CA GLU A 73 4.75 -11.27 5.19
C GLU A 73 4.60 -10.67 6.60
N LEU A 74 3.92 -11.41 7.48
CA LEU A 74 3.71 -11.04 8.87
C LEU A 74 4.76 -11.68 9.79
N ASP A 75 5.04 -12.96 9.54
CA ASP A 75 6.08 -13.75 10.20
C ASP A 75 6.45 -14.93 9.29
N SER A 76 7.34 -15.82 9.76
CA SER A 76 7.84 -16.96 8.98
C SER A 76 6.77 -17.99 8.59
N TYR A 77 5.57 -17.90 9.14
CA TYR A 77 4.47 -18.82 8.83
C TYR A 77 3.26 -18.12 8.20
N TRP A 78 3.00 -16.86 8.56
CA TRP A 78 1.81 -16.11 8.16
C TRP A 78 2.11 -14.96 7.21
N THR A 79 1.24 -14.78 6.23
CA THR A 79 1.24 -13.68 5.26
C THR A 79 -0.16 -13.10 5.17
N LEU A 80 -0.27 -11.80 4.94
CA LEU A 80 -1.55 -11.14 4.62
C LEU A 80 -1.64 -10.92 3.11
N ASP A 81 -2.73 -11.36 2.50
CA ASP A 81 -3.06 -11.07 1.10
C ASP A 81 -4.07 -9.91 1.05
N GLY A 82 -3.56 -8.69 0.79
CA GLY A 82 -4.37 -7.48 0.70
C GLY A 82 -5.31 -7.47 -0.52
N GLY A 83 -5.15 -8.40 -1.47
CA GLY A 83 -6.09 -8.57 -2.58
C GLY A 83 -7.46 -9.08 -2.14
N VAL A 84 -7.55 -9.68 -0.95
CA VAL A 84 -8.78 -10.22 -0.37
C VAL A 84 -9.02 -9.56 1.00
N GLY A 85 -10.02 -8.70 1.10
CA GLY A 85 -10.32 -8.00 2.38
C GLY A 85 -9.29 -6.94 2.77
N GLY A 86 -8.62 -6.35 1.79
CA GLY A 86 -7.68 -5.23 1.97
C GLY A 86 -8.30 -4.00 2.62
N SER A 87 -7.48 -3.21 3.30
CA SER A 87 -7.87 -1.95 3.95
C SER A 87 -7.73 -0.72 3.05
N GLY A 88 -7.19 -0.89 1.85
CA GLY A 88 -6.68 0.18 0.99
C GLY A 88 -5.19 0.48 1.20
N ALA A 89 -4.54 -0.16 2.19
CA ALA A 89 -3.09 -0.05 2.42
C ALA A 89 -2.25 -0.70 1.31
N GLU A 90 -2.83 -1.65 0.59
CA GLU A 90 -2.27 -2.33 -0.58
C GLU A 90 -2.05 -1.40 -1.78
N PHE A 91 -2.60 -0.18 -1.74
CA PHE A 91 -2.35 0.87 -2.73
C PHE A 91 -1.27 1.89 -2.30
N VAL A 92 -0.63 1.72 -1.14
CA VAL A 92 0.52 2.54 -0.74
C VAL A 92 1.73 2.11 -1.57
N ASN A 93 2.26 3.03 -2.38
CA ASN A 93 3.33 2.73 -3.32
C ASN A 93 4.73 2.67 -2.68
N HIS A 94 5.66 2.13 -3.44
CA HIS A 94 7.08 2.15 -3.10
C HIS A 94 7.71 3.55 -3.28
N SER A 95 8.63 3.91 -2.39
CA SER A 95 9.64 4.95 -2.62
C SER A 95 10.98 4.56 -2.00
N CYS A 96 12.09 4.87 -2.68
CA CYS A 96 13.44 4.75 -2.12
C CYS A 96 13.74 5.80 -1.04
N ASP A 97 12.94 6.88 -0.97
CA ASP A 97 12.92 7.86 0.12
C ASP A 97 11.47 7.99 0.66
N PRO A 98 11.01 7.00 1.44
CA PRO A 98 9.59 6.91 1.82
C PRO A 98 9.28 7.76 3.05
N ASN A 99 8.03 8.23 3.13
CA ASN A 99 7.54 9.00 4.27
C ASN A 99 6.84 8.14 5.35
N LEU A 100 6.60 6.86 5.07
CA LEU A 100 6.13 5.87 6.03
C LEU A 100 7.20 4.81 6.34
N ALA A 101 7.09 4.22 7.54
CA ALA A 101 7.80 3.03 7.97
C ALA A 101 6.80 1.95 8.35
N THR A 102 7.13 0.71 8.04
CA THR A 102 6.38 -0.48 8.45
C THR A 102 6.82 -0.93 9.83
N ARG A 103 5.86 -1.34 10.67
CA ARG A 103 6.11 -2.03 11.94
C ARG A 103 5.14 -3.19 12.10
N ILE A 104 5.66 -4.35 12.48
CA ILE A 104 4.84 -5.51 12.83
C ILE A 104 4.70 -5.54 14.35
N LEU A 105 3.48 -5.38 14.86
CA LEU A 105 3.19 -5.37 16.29
C LEU A 105 2.03 -6.32 16.59
N ARG A 106 2.27 -7.32 17.45
CA ARG A 106 1.25 -8.28 17.91
C ARG A 106 0.45 -8.95 16.78
N GLY A 107 1.10 -9.27 15.67
CA GLY A 107 0.44 -9.91 14.52
C GLY A 107 -0.27 -8.94 13.56
N HIS A 108 -0.02 -7.63 13.67
CA HIS A 108 -0.56 -6.61 12.77
C HIS A 108 0.57 -5.87 12.04
N ILE A 109 0.34 -5.55 10.76
CA ILE A 109 1.27 -4.78 9.93
C ILE A 109 0.81 -3.33 9.88
N LEU A 110 1.61 -2.41 10.43
CA LEU A 110 1.22 -1.03 10.67
C LEU A 110 2.14 -0.04 9.96
N TYR A 111 1.56 0.99 9.37
CA TYR A 111 2.31 2.10 8.78
C TYR A 111 2.37 3.29 9.73
N PHE A 112 3.58 3.77 9.96
CA PHE A 112 3.88 4.92 10.81
C PHE A 112 4.58 6.02 10.01
N SER A 113 4.24 7.28 10.27
CA SER A 113 4.92 8.42 9.65
C SER A 113 6.37 8.57 10.12
N ARG A 114 7.32 8.66 9.18
CA ARG A 114 8.77 8.85 9.43
C ARG A 114 9.19 10.30 9.53
N ARG A 115 8.31 11.21 9.11
CA ARG A 115 8.43 12.66 9.19
C ARG A 115 7.03 13.27 9.26
N ARG A 116 6.95 14.58 9.40
CA ARG A 116 5.70 15.30 9.12
C ARG A 116 5.33 15.11 7.64
N ILE A 117 4.06 14.82 7.37
CA ILE A 117 3.50 14.66 6.02
C ILE A 117 2.44 15.74 5.83
N ALA A 118 2.59 16.57 4.81
CA ALA A 118 1.64 17.60 4.47
C ALA A 118 0.40 17.01 3.79
N LYS A 119 -0.72 17.74 3.89
CA LYS A 119 -1.93 17.42 3.14
C LYS A 119 -1.61 17.40 1.64
N GLY A 120 -2.02 16.34 0.97
CA GLY A 120 -1.86 16.14 -0.47
C GLY A 120 -0.59 15.37 -0.85
N GLU A 121 0.34 15.11 0.07
CA GLU A 121 1.49 14.23 -0.22
C GLU A 121 1.05 12.77 -0.41
N GLU A 122 1.70 12.08 -1.35
CA GLU A 122 1.55 10.64 -1.52
C GLU A 122 2.25 9.90 -0.38
N LEU A 123 1.56 8.92 0.20
CA LEU A 123 2.09 8.03 1.21
C LEU A 123 2.86 6.91 0.52
N THR A 124 4.09 6.68 0.96
CA THR A 124 4.97 5.65 0.38
C THR A 124 5.76 4.93 1.45
N VAL A 125 6.08 3.66 1.19
CA VAL A 125 6.93 2.79 2.02
C VAL A 125 8.11 2.27 1.20
N ASP A 126 9.17 1.81 1.87
CA ASP A 126 10.14 0.93 1.20
C ASP A 126 9.57 -0.50 1.25
N TYR A 127 9.48 -1.18 0.12
CA TYR A 127 8.89 -2.52 0.08
C TYR A 127 9.84 -3.58 0.63
N ASN A 128 11.14 -3.28 0.68
CA ASN A 128 12.17 -4.19 1.18
C ASN A 128 12.02 -5.61 0.61
N PHE A 129 11.74 -5.70 -0.70
CA PHE A 129 11.61 -7.00 -1.38
C PHE A 129 12.92 -7.77 -1.27
N ASP A 130 12.83 -9.01 -0.78
CA ASP A 130 13.92 -9.96 -0.80
C ASP A 130 14.31 -10.30 -2.24
N TRP A 131 15.57 -10.66 -2.41
CA TRP A 131 16.15 -11.07 -3.68
C TRP A 131 15.60 -12.41 -4.14
N ASP A 132 14.51 -12.41 -4.90
CA ASP A 132 14.21 -13.50 -5.81
C ASP A 132 13.87 -12.89 -7.18
N ASP A 133 14.78 -13.17 -8.10
CA ASP A 133 14.83 -12.94 -9.54
C ASP A 133 13.97 -11.84 -10.20
N GLU A 134 14.69 -11.02 -10.98
CA GLU A 134 14.26 -9.90 -11.83
C GLU A 134 14.30 -8.51 -11.17
N HIS A 135 15.10 -7.61 -11.75
CA HIS A 135 15.24 -6.22 -11.29
C HIS A 135 13.94 -5.47 -11.60
N VAL A 136 13.11 -5.18 -10.60
CA VAL A 136 11.86 -4.44 -10.78
C VAL A 136 12.20 -2.95 -10.89
N PRO A 137 11.97 -2.28 -12.04
CA PRO A 137 12.33 -0.88 -12.20
C PRO A 137 11.55 0.03 -11.24
N CYS A 138 12.25 0.96 -10.60
CA CYS A 138 11.65 1.90 -9.67
C CYS A 138 11.27 3.22 -10.34
N ALA A 139 9.99 3.58 -10.27
CA ALA A 139 9.45 4.84 -10.79
C ALA A 139 9.13 5.87 -9.69
N CYS A 140 9.72 5.74 -8.48
CA CYS A 140 9.31 6.56 -7.33
C CYS A 140 9.65 8.06 -7.46
N GLY A 141 10.57 8.44 -8.35
CA GLY A 141 10.97 9.83 -8.56
C GLY A 141 11.79 10.47 -7.42
N ALA A 142 12.19 9.69 -6.40
CA ALA A 142 13.04 10.20 -5.32
C ALA A 142 14.42 10.62 -5.87
N ARG A 143 14.98 11.73 -5.33
CA ARG A 143 16.30 12.23 -5.75
C ARG A 143 17.43 11.21 -5.57
N ARG A 144 17.30 10.32 -4.58
CA ARG A 144 18.22 9.22 -4.30
C ARG A 144 17.57 7.87 -4.62
N CYS A 145 16.82 7.79 -5.72
CA CYS A 145 16.24 6.54 -6.20
C CYS A 145 17.34 5.51 -6.48
N ARG A 146 17.14 4.26 -6.05
CA ARG A 146 18.05 3.13 -6.28
C ARG A 146 18.04 2.62 -7.72
N GLY A 147 17.06 3.05 -8.52
CA GLY A 147 16.80 2.52 -9.87
C GLY A 147 15.89 1.28 -9.87
N THR A 148 15.90 0.50 -8.80
CA THR A 148 15.06 -0.70 -8.62
C THR A 148 14.34 -0.72 -7.28
N ILE A 149 13.21 -1.44 -7.24
CA ILE A 149 12.40 -1.59 -6.03
C ILE A 149 13.07 -2.61 -5.10
N ASN A 150 13.44 -3.78 -5.62
CA ASN A 150 14.28 -4.75 -4.93
C ASN A 150 15.69 -4.20 -4.74
N VAL A 151 16.21 -4.39 -3.52
CA VAL A 151 17.53 -3.91 -3.08
C VAL A 151 18.62 -4.90 -3.46
N LYS A 152 19.83 -4.38 -3.63
CA LYS A 152 21.05 -5.18 -3.68
C LYS A 152 21.52 -5.56 -2.29
#